data_AF-A0A060ZH23-F1
#
_entry.id   AF-A0A060ZH23-F1
#
_cell.length_a   1.000
_cell.length_b   1.000
_cell.length_c   1.000
_cell.angle_alpha   90.00
_cell.angle_beta   90.00
_cell.angle_gamma   90.00
#
_symmetry.space_group_name_H-M   'P 1'
#
loop_
_entity.id
_entity.type
_entity.pdbx_description
1 polymer ?
#
loop_
_entity_poly.entity_id
_entity_poly.type
_entity_poly.pdbx_seq_one_letter_code
_entity_poly.pdbx_strand_id
1 'polypeptide(L)'
;MFRAIYQQIAGEDMQICANELKVVMKRVLEKHNDMKTDGFSLESCRSMIALMDTDGTGKLNLQEFKHLWSKIKAWQVGSSCP
;
A
#
# COMPACT_ATOMS: atom_id res chain seq x y z
N MET A 1 5.72 -1.55 -15.44
CA MET A 1 5.87 -2.43 -14.25
C MET A 1 4.86 -2.11 -13.14
N PHE A 2 4.76 -0.86 -12.65
CA PHE A 2 3.78 -0.48 -11.60
C PHE A 2 2.32 -0.78 -11.96
N ARG A 3 1.89 -0.48 -13.20
CA ARG A 3 0.51 -0.71 -13.65
C ARG A 3 0.10 -2.20 -13.62
N ALA A 4 1.05 -3.10 -13.90
CA ALA A 4 0.82 -4.54 -13.81
C ALA A 4 0.67 -5.00 -12.35
N ILE A 5 1.47 -4.43 -11.44
CA ILE A 5 1.32 -4.69 -9.99
C ILE A 5 -0.04 -4.19 -9.52
N TYR A 6 -0.41 -2.97 -9.87
CA TYR A 6 -1.72 -2.40 -9.56
C TYR A 6 -2.87 -3.28 -10.05
N GLN A 7 -2.89 -3.65 -11.34
CA GLN A 7 -3.94 -4.50 -11.89
C GLN A 7 -4.00 -5.87 -11.21
N GLN A 8 -2.86 -6.43 -10.82
CA GLN A 8 -2.83 -7.72 -10.13
C GLN A 8 -3.39 -7.63 -8.70
N ILE A 9 -3.41 -6.43 -8.10
CA ILE A 9 -3.92 -6.19 -6.75
C ILE A 9 -5.38 -5.74 -6.78
N ALA A 10 -5.72 -4.82 -7.68
CA ALA A 10 -7.00 -4.13 -7.80
C ALA A 10 -8.08 -4.92 -8.55
N GLY A 11 -7.73 -6.08 -9.11
CA GLY A 11 -8.67 -6.98 -9.80
C GLY A 11 -9.41 -6.32 -10.96
N GLU A 12 -10.70 -6.67 -11.08
CA GLU A 12 -11.59 -6.22 -12.16
C GLU A 12 -12.12 -4.80 -11.95
N ASP A 13 -12.36 -4.41 -10.70
CA ASP A 13 -12.89 -3.10 -10.33
C ASP A 13 -11.85 -1.98 -10.35
N MET A 14 -10.58 -2.32 -10.59
CA MET A 14 -9.48 -1.37 -10.77
C MET A 14 -9.40 -0.37 -9.60
N GLN A 15 -9.70 -0.82 -8.39
CA GLN A 15 -9.61 -0.08 -7.13
C GLN A 15 -8.98 -0.97 -6.06
N ILE A 16 -8.29 -0.38 -5.09
CA ILE A 16 -7.61 -1.13 -4.04
C ILE A 16 -8.27 -0.84 -2.70
N CYS A 17 -8.87 -1.88 -2.11
CA CYS A 17 -9.46 -1.87 -0.79
C CYS A 17 -8.42 -2.18 0.29
N ALA A 18 -8.77 -2.01 1.57
CA ALA A 18 -7.87 -2.30 2.70
C ALA A 18 -7.32 -3.74 2.68
N ASN A 19 -8.13 -4.70 2.22
CA ASN A 19 -7.71 -6.10 2.14
C ASN A 19 -6.68 -6.34 1.02
N GLU A 20 -6.89 -5.74 -0.14
CA GLU A 20 -5.96 -5.83 -1.29
C GLU A 20 -4.66 -5.08 -0.99
N LEU A 21 -4.76 -3.91 -0.34
CA LEU A 21 -3.61 -3.16 0.15
C LEU A 21 -2.75 -3.98 1.12
N LYS A 22 -3.40 -4.75 2.01
CA LYS A 22 -2.71 -5.65 2.94
C LYS A 22 -1.87 -6.69 2.20
N VAL A 23 -2.39 -7.26 1.12
CA VAL A 23 -1.67 -8.28 0.33
C VAL A 23 -0.39 -7.69 -0.26
N VAL A 24 -0.45 -6.50 -0.85
CA VAL A 24 0.75 -5.88 -1.43
C VAL A 24 1.75 -5.46 -0.36
N MET A 25 1.28 -4.87 0.75
CA MET A 25 2.14 -4.52 1.87
C MET A 25 2.88 -5.75 2.40
N LYS A 26 2.17 -6.87 2.58
CA LYS A 26 2.78 -8.13 3.00
C LYS A 26 3.85 -8.61 2.01
N ARG A 27 3.56 -8.63 0.70
CA ARG A 27 4.54 -9.05 -0.32
C ARG A 27 5.80 -8.19 -0.35
N VAL A 28 5.64 -6.87 -0.19
CA VAL A 28 6.76 -5.92 -0.18
C VAL A 28 7.65 -6.12 1.05
N LEU A 29 7.03 -6.36 2.21
CA LEU A 29 7.72 -6.65 3.47
C LEU A 29 8.38 -8.03 3.45
N GLU A 30 7.72 -9.08 2.95
CA GLU A 30 8.32 -10.42 2.83
C GLU A 30 9.59 -10.40 1.96
N LYS A 31 9.64 -9.51 0.96
CA LYS A 31 10.81 -9.32 0.12
C LYS A 31 11.96 -8.60 0.83
N HIS A 32 11.66 -7.78 1.83
CA HIS A 32 12.62 -7.11 2.70
C HIS A 32 12.59 -7.78 4.07
N ASN A 33 13.32 -8.89 4.21
CA ASN A 33 13.46 -9.76 5.40
C ASN A 33 13.89 -9.04 6.72
N ASP A 34 13.95 -7.71 6.71
CA ASP A 34 14.52 -6.84 7.73
C ASP A 34 13.46 -6.22 8.66
N MET A 35 12.21 -6.08 8.19
CA MET A 35 11.13 -5.55 9.01
C MET A 35 10.39 -6.66 9.75
N LYS A 36 10.85 -7.00 10.97
CA LYS A 36 10.00 -7.57 12.03
C LYS A 36 8.93 -6.55 12.44
N THR A 37 8.03 -6.21 11.53
CA THR A 37 6.82 -5.47 11.88
C THR A 37 5.76 -6.50 12.17
N ASP A 38 5.29 -6.53 13.42
CA ASP A 38 4.05 -7.19 13.79
C ASP A 38 2.99 -6.73 12.79
N GLY A 39 2.62 -7.65 11.89
CA GLY A 39 2.29 -7.30 10.51
C GLY A 39 1.17 -6.28 10.38
N PHE A 40 1.25 -5.44 9.35
CA PHE A 40 0.20 -4.48 8.99
C PHE A 40 -1.18 -5.14 9.11
N SER A 41 -1.89 -4.77 10.16
CA SER A 41 -3.24 -5.24 10.41
C SER A 41 -4.21 -4.53 9.47
N LEU A 42 -5.42 -5.07 9.35
CA LEU A 42 -6.48 -4.47 8.54
C LEU A 42 -6.74 -3.02 8.99
N GLU A 43 -6.61 -2.74 10.28
CA GLU A 43 -6.68 -1.39 10.85
C GLU A 43 -5.59 -0.47 10.30
N SER A 44 -4.33 -0.90 10.29
CA SER A 44 -3.24 -0.11 9.71
C SER A 44 -3.44 0.16 8.22
N CYS A 45 -3.98 -0.82 7.48
CA CYS A 45 -4.35 -0.63 6.07
C CYS A 45 -5.47 0.39 5.93
N ARG A 46 -6.50 0.35 6.78
CA ARG A 46 -7.57 1.35 6.78
C ARG A 46 -7.05 2.75 7.09
N SER A 47 -6.16 2.90 8.07
CA SER A 47 -5.55 4.18 8.39
C SER A 47 -4.70 4.71 7.22
N MET A 48 -3.94 3.85 6.54
CA MET A 48 -3.20 4.25 5.34
C MET A 48 -4.10 4.65 4.18
N ILE A 49 -5.22 3.93 3.97
CA ILE A 49 -6.22 4.31 2.98
C ILE A 49 -6.79 5.66 3.37
N ALA A 50 -7.28 5.84 4.59
CA ALA A 50 -7.84 7.12 5.04
C ALA A 50 -6.85 8.30 4.91
N LEU A 51 -5.54 8.04 5.04
CA LEU A 51 -4.51 9.06 4.83
C LEU A 51 -4.34 9.45 3.36
N MET A 52 -4.54 8.51 2.43
CA MET A 52 -4.32 8.72 0.99
C MET A 52 -5.61 8.97 0.20
N ASP A 53 -6.74 8.47 0.70
CA ASP A 53 -8.09 8.58 0.15
C ASP A 53 -8.53 10.03 0.29
N THR A 54 -8.26 10.80 -0.75
CA THR A 54 -8.54 12.25 -0.79
C THR A 54 -9.92 12.54 -1.31
N ASP A 55 -10.50 11.57 -2.02
CA ASP A 55 -11.86 11.62 -2.55
C ASP A 55 -12.90 11.04 -1.56
N GLY A 56 -12.46 10.39 -0.49
CA GLY A 56 -13.36 9.87 0.56
C GLY A 56 -14.12 8.60 0.13
N THR A 57 -13.58 7.85 -0.84
CA THR A 57 -14.21 6.63 -1.37
C THR A 57 -14.01 5.42 -0.47
N GLY A 58 -13.05 5.47 0.45
CA GLY A 58 -12.59 4.35 1.25
C GLY A 58 -11.80 3.30 0.45
N LYS A 59 -11.38 3.62 -0.78
CA LYS A 59 -10.58 2.78 -1.67
C LYS A 59 -9.49 3.64 -2.32
N LEU A 60 -8.47 2.99 -2.88
CA LEU A 60 -7.40 3.69 -3.59
C LEU A 60 -7.55 3.47 -5.08
N ASN A 61 -7.68 4.56 -5.83
CA ASN A 61 -7.55 4.56 -7.28
C ASN A 61 -6.06 4.50 -7.69
N LEU A 62 -5.80 4.43 -9.00
CA LEU A 62 -4.44 4.33 -9.55
C LEU A 62 -3.54 5.50 -9.10
N GLN A 63 -4.10 6.71 -8.98
CA GLN A 63 -3.36 7.92 -8.64
C GLN A 63 -3.02 7.94 -7.14
N GLU A 64 -3.97 7.60 -6.29
CA GLU A 64 -3.78 7.52 -4.84
C GLU A 64 -2.82 6.39 -4.48
N PHE A 65 -3.00 5.22 -5.09
CA PHE A 65 -2.08 4.09 -4.90
C PHE A 65 -0.67 4.43 -5.37
N LYS A 66 -0.50 5.18 -6.47
CA LYS A 66 0.81 5.64 -6.92
C LYS A 66 1.48 6.54 -5.88
N HIS A 67 0.70 7.41 -5.24
CA HIS A 67 1.20 8.27 -4.19
C HIS A 67 1.65 7.46 -2.96
N LEU A 68 0.79 6.54 -2.50
CA LEU A 68 1.11 5.62 -1.41
C LEU A 68 2.36 4.78 -1.72
N TRP A 69 2.45 4.21 -2.92
CA TRP A 69 3.60 3.41 -3.37
C TRP A 69 4.91 4.19 -3.37
N SER A 70 4.84 5.49 -3.69
CA SER A 70 6.00 6.39 -3.58
C SER A 70 6.45 6.53 -2.12
N LYS A 71 5.52 6.66 -1.16
CA LYS A 71 5.84 6.69 0.27
C LYS A 71 6.42 5.37 0.77
N ILE A 72 5.86 4.23 0.39
CA ILE A 72 6.39 2.90 0.76
C ILE A 72 7.82 2.73 0.27
N LYS A 73 8.10 3.10 -1.00
CA LYS A 73 9.47 3.05 -1.52
C LYS A 73 10.41 4.02 -0.80
N ALA A 74 9.93 5.20 -0.40
CA ALA A 74 10.71 6.11 0.42
C ALA A 74 11.03 5.50 1.79
N TRP A 75 10.07 4.83 2.43
CA TRP A 75 10.29 4.08 3.66
C TRP A 75 11.29 2.93 3.50
N GLN A 76 11.31 2.26 2.33
CA GLN A 76 12.31 1.22 2.02
C GLN A 76 13.73 1.76 1.84
N VAL A 77 13.88 2.95 1.26
CA VAL A 77 15.20 3.53 0.96
C VAL A 77 15.74 4.32 2.16
N GLY A 78 14.86 4.84 3.02
CA GLY A 78 15.22 5.67 4.16
C GLY A 78 14.90 5.03 5.50
N SER A 79 15.84 4.24 6.03
CA SER A 79 16.03 4.03 7.48
C SER A 79 16.49 5.33 8.18
N SER A 80 15.84 6.45 7.88
CA SER A 80 16.14 7.76 8.47
C SER A 80 14.83 8.49 8.67
N CYS A 81 14.07 8.03 9.66
CA CYS A 81 13.28 8.95 10.46
C CYS A 81 14.24 10.06 10.95
N PRO A 82 13.93 11.36 10.78
CA PRO A 82 14.47 12.35 11.69
C PRO A 82 13.96 12.10 13.11
#